data_AF-A0A9X2I1G6-F1
#
_entry.id   AF-A0A9X2I1G6-F1
#
_cell.length_a   1.000
_cell.length_b   1.000
_cell.length_c   1.000
_cell.angle_alpha   90.00
_cell.angle_beta   90.00
_cell.angle_gamma   90.00
#
_symmetry.space_group_name_H-M   'P 1'
#
loop_
_entity.id
_entity.type
_entity.pdbx_description
1 polymer ?
#
loop_
_entity_poly.entity_id
_entity_poly.type
_entity_poly.pdbx_seq_one_letter_code
_entity_poly.pdbx_strand_id
1 'polypeptide(L)'
;MIEFLQKYAAELIAAFAAILAALANWRVVQAERRVRILQKAERRTDVLVEIEYQNAVIGKLALVTAQKIELLQRFPTVLSFTDSEMKRLHSNLDMLRTLKSQEEEQRKLGELAGGGNNVTLHHQALADIRRLRVRLEAELENETNHYSQLLEAARDKDT
;
A
#
# COMPACT_ATOMS: atom_id res chain seq x y z
N MET A 1 47.47 -0.64 55.66
CA MET A 1 47.78 -1.38 54.41
C MET A 1 46.53 -1.95 53.75
N ILE A 2 45.62 -2.58 54.50
CA ILE A 2 44.36 -3.15 54.00
C ILE A 2 43.42 -2.09 53.41
N GLU A 3 43.22 -0.95 54.08
CA GLU A 3 42.37 0.15 53.58
C GLU A 3 42.89 0.78 52.29
N PHE A 4 44.22 0.84 52.12
CA PHE A 4 44.85 1.32 50.91
C PHE A 4 44.55 0.36 49.75
N LEU A 5 44.76 -0.95 49.94
CA LEU A 5 44.43 -1.97 48.94
C LEU A 5 42.94 -1.97 48.57
N GLN A 6 42.04 -1.80 49.55
CA GLN A 6 40.59 -1.71 49.32
C GLN A 6 40.21 -0.48 48.49
N LYS A 7 40.86 0.67 48.72
CA LYS A 7 40.61 1.89 47.95
C LYS A 7 41.04 1.75 46.48
N TYR A 8 42.23 1.19 46.23
CA TYR A 8 42.69 0.93 44.86
C TYR A 8 41.84 -0.14 44.16
N ALA A 9 41.40 -1.17 44.86
CA ALA A 9 40.48 -2.17 44.31
C ALA A 9 39.12 -1.55 43.93
N ALA A 10 38.58 -0.66 44.77
CA ALA A 10 37.34 0.06 44.49
C ALA A 10 37.48 1.01 43.29
N GLU A 11 38.58 1.75 43.17
CA GLU A 11 38.88 2.63 42.04
C GLU A 11 39.00 1.83 40.73
N LEU A 12 39.65 0.67 40.76
CA LEU A 12 39.79 -0.21 39.61
C LEU A 12 38.45 -0.82 39.17
N ILE A 13 37.64 -1.30 40.12
CA ILE A 13 36.27 -1.78 39.85
C ILE A 13 35.40 -0.67 39.27
N ALA A 14 35.48 0.55 39.81
CA ALA A 14 34.73 1.70 39.30
C ALA A 14 35.16 2.08 37.87
N ALA A 15 36.47 2.05 37.57
CA ALA A 15 36.97 2.27 36.21
C ALA A 15 36.48 1.20 35.23
N PHE A 16 36.50 -0.09 35.62
CA PHE A 16 35.95 -1.17 34.81
C PHE A 16 34.44 -1.03 34.59
N ALA A 17 33.69 -0.66 35.63
CA ALA A 17 32.25 -0.41 35.51
C ALA A 17 31.96 0.73 34.54
N ALA A 18 32.74 1.82 34.58
CA ALA A 18 32.61 2.94 33.65
C ALA A 18 32.91 2.54 32.19
N ILE A 19 33.95 1.73 31.96
CA ILE A 19 34.28 1.20 30.63
C ILE A 19 33.17 0.30 30.10
N LEU A 20 32.66 -0.61 30.94
CA LEU A 20 31.55 -1.50 30.56
C LEU A 20 30.26 -0.71 30.28
N ALA A 21 29.95 0.31 31.09
CA ALA A 21 28.82 1.20 30.87
C ALA A 21 28.96 2.00 29.55
N ALA A 22 30.15 2.50 29.24
CA ALA A 22 30.43 3.19 27.99
C ALA A 22 30.27 2.27 26.77
N LEU A 23 30.77 1.02 26.85
CA LEU A 23 30.60 0.01 25.81
C LEU A 23 29.13 -0.38 25.61
N ALA A 24 28.39 -0.56 26.71
CA ALA A 24 26.96 -0.84 26.66
C ALA A 24 26.20 0.32 25.99
N ASN A 25 26.47 1.56 26.41
CA ASN A 25 25.84 2.75 25.83
C ASN A 25 26.16 2.90 24.34
N TRP A 26 27.42 2.65 23.93
CA TRP A 26 27.80 2.67 22.52
C TRP A 26 27.02 1.64 21.68
N ARG A 27 26.86 0.41 22.21
CA ARG A 27 26.05 -0.63 21.55
C ARG A 27 24.57 -0.24 21.46
N VAL A 28 24.02 0.37 22.51
CA VAL A 28 22.62 0.87 22.51
C VAL A 28 22.44 1.94 21.45
N VAL A 29 23.33 2.94 21.38
CA VAL A 29 23.27 4.00 20.36
C VAL A 29 23.38 3.42 18.95
N GLN A 30 24.24 2.42 18.74
CA GLN A 30 24.35 1.74 17.46
C GLN A 30 23.08 0.96 17.11
N ALA A 31 22.49 0.26 18.08
CA ALA A 31 21.23 -0.46 17.91
C ALA A 31 20.08 0.51 17.56
N GLU A 32 19.94 1.62 18.28
CA GLU A 32 18.94 2.65 17.99
C GLU A 32 19.06 3.21 16.57
N ARG A 33 20.29 3.48 16.11
CA ARG A 33 20.52 3.95 14.73
C ARG A 33 20.02 2.92 13.71
N ARG A 34 20.31 1.64 13.93
CA ARG A 34 19.84 0.55 13.06
C ARG A 34 18.32 0.43 13.09
N VAL A 35 17.70 0.51 14.26
CA VAL A 35 16.24 0.48 14.41
C VAL A 35 15.56 1.62 13.65
N ARG A 36 16.09 2.86 13.75
CA ARG A 36 15.53 4.00 12.99
C ARG A 36 15.60 3.80 11.47
N ILE A 37 16.70 3.23 10.98
CA ILE A 37 16.86 2.89 9.55
C ILE A 37 15.85 1.82 9.14
N LEU A 38 15.70 0.76 9.94
CA LEU A 38 14.74 -0.31 9.69
C LEU A 38 13.29 0.20 9.69
N GLN A 39 12.90 0.99 10.68
CA GLN A 39 11.56 1.60 10.73
C GLN A 39 11.27 2.52 9.55
N LYS A 40 12.29 3.17 9.00
CA LYS A 40 12.16 3.97 7.78
C LYS A 40 11.96 3.09 6.55
N ALA A 41 12.71 2.00 6.45
CA ALA A 41 12.57 1.03 5.37
C ALA A 41 11.21 0.32 5.40
N GLU A 42 10.77 -0.11 6.58
CA GLU A 42 9.46 -0.76 6.81
C GLU A 42 8.31 0.15 6.36
N ARG A 43 8.28 1.41 6.80
CA ARG A 43 7.26 2.39 6.38
C ARG A 43 7.26 2.65 4.87
N ARG A 44 8.43 2.66 4.22
CA ARG A 44 8.50 2.75 2.75
C ARG A 44 7.87 1.52 2.11
N THR A 45 8.20 0.32 2.59
CA THR A 45 7.62 -0.93 2.09
C THR A 45 6.11 -0.94 2.25
N ASP A 46 5.58 -0.50 3.40
CA ASP A 46 4.14 -0.46 3.65
C ASP A 46 3.39 0.40 2.63
N VAL A 47 3.91 1.60 2.31
CA VAL A 47 3.29 2.46 1.29
C VAL A 47 3.34 1.80 -0.08
N LEU A 48 4.47 1.20 -0.46
CA LEU A 48 4.62 0.54 -1.75
C LEU A 48 3.66 -0.63 -1.90
N VAL A 49 3.54 -1.46 -0.87
CA VAL A 49 2.61 -2.60 -0.86
C VAL A 49 1.17 -2.12 -1.04
N GLU A 50 0.78 -1.04 -0.37
CA GLU A 50 -0.57 -0.47 -0.51
C GLU A 50 -0.84 0.11 -1.91
N ILE A 51 0.16 0.76 -2.51
CA ILE A 51 0.08 1.24 -3.91
C ILE A 51 -0.10 0.05 -4.87
N GLU A 52 0.69 -1.01 -4.70
CA GLU A 52 0.59 -2.22 -5.53
C GLU A 52 -0.79 -2.89 -5.41
N TYR A 53 -1.35 -2.98 -4.19
CA TYR A 53 -2.71 -3.48 -3.99
C TYR A 53 -3.75 -2.61 -4.70
N GLN A 54 -3.65 -1.28 -4.55
CA GLN A 54 -4.54 -0.35 -5.24
C GLN A 54 -4.47 -0.52 -6.77
N ASN A 55 -3.27 -0.65 -7.34
CA ASN A 55 -3.07 -0.84 -8.76
C ASN A 55 -3.62 -2.18 -9.27
N ALA A 56 -3.54 -3.23 -8.45
CA ALA A 56 -4.16 -4.52 -8.77
C ALA A 56 -5.69 -4.40 -8.86
N VAL A 57 -6.32 -3.65 -7.96
CA VAL A 57 -7.78 -3.41 -8.00
C VAL A 57 -8.17 -2.58 -9.23
N ILE A 58 -7.42 -1.53 -9.55
CA ILE A 58 -7.63 -0.72 -10.77
C ILE A 58 -7.54 -1.59 -12.03
N GLY A 59 -6.55 -2.49 -12.11
CA GLY A 59 -6.41 -3.41 -13.23
C GLY A 59 -7.60 -4.37 -13.38
N LYS A 60 -8.10 -4.91 -12.26
CA LYS A 60 -9.30 -5.77 -12.26
C LYS A 60 -10.54 -5.00 -12.69
N LEU A 61 -10.73 -3.78 -12.19
CA LEU A 61 -11.84 -2.91 -12.58
C LEU A 61 -11.83 -2.62 -14.09
N ALA A 62 -10.65 -2.33 -14.65
CA ALA A 62 -10.51 -2.08 -16.07
C ALA A 62 -10.88 -3.31 -16.90
N LEU A 63 -10.46 -4.52 -16.46
CA LEU A 63 -10.80 -5.77 -17.12
C LEU A 63 -12.31 -6.03 -17.11
N VAL A 64 -12.97 -5.93 -15.95
CA VAL A 64 -14.42 -6.16 -15.83
C VAL A 64 -15.20 -5.14 -16.66
N THR A 65 -14.76 -3.87 -16.64
CA THR A 65 -15.38 -2.81 -17.45
C THR A 65 -15.25 -3.11 -18.96
N ALA A 66 -14.07 -3.55 -19.41
CA ALA A 66 -13.85 -3.94 -20.81
C ALA A 66 -14.70 -5.15 -21.22
N GLN A 67 -14.76 -6.18 -20.37
CA GLN A 67 -15.60 -7.36 -20.60
C GLN A 67 -17.09 -7.02 -20.70
N LYS A 68 -17.54 -6.08 -19.87
CA LYS A 68 -18.92 -5.57 -19.90
C LYS A 68 -19.21 -4.81 -21.20
N ILE A 69 -18.29 -3.96 -21.66
CA ILE A 69 -18.42 -3.29 -22.95
C ILE A 69 -18.52 -4.31 -24.09
N GLU A 70 -17.63 -5.30 -24.12
CA GLU A 70 -17.63 -6.35 -25.15
C GLU A 70 -18.96 -7.13 -25.16
N LEU A 71 -19.45 -7.50 -23.98
CA LEU A 71 -20.70 -8.25 -23.83
C LEU A 71 -21.92 -7.44 -24.32
N LEU A 72 -21.99 -6.16 -23.99
CA LEU A 72 -23.05 -5.28 -24.47
C LEU A 72 -22.96 -5.06 -25.99
N GLN A 73 -21.76 -4.90 -26.55
CA GLN A 73 -21.58 -4.79 -28.00
C GLN A 73 -21.98 -6.06 -28.76
N ARG A 74 -21.73 -7.24 -28.17
CA ARG A 74 -22.04 -8.53 -28.78
C ARG A 74 -23.53 -8.89 -28.73
N PHE A 75 -24.24 -8.43 -27.70
CA PHE A 75 -25.65 -8.76 -27.47
C PHE A 75 -26.57 -7.52 -27.32
N PRO A 76 -26.63 -6.64 -28.35
CA PRO A 76 -27.31 -5.35 -28.22
C PRO A 76 -28.84 -5.41 -28.12
N THR A 77 -29.44 -6.50 -28.59
CA THR A 77 -30.89 -6.72 -28.52
C THR A 77 -31.34 -7.45 -27.26
N VAL A 78 -30.42 -8.17 -26.61
CA VAL A 78 -30.69 -9.01 -25.43
C VAL A 78 -30.64 -8.17 -24.15
N LEU A 79 -29.69 -7.24 -24.09
CA LEU A 79 -29.46 -6.39 -22.94
C LEU A 79 -29.89 -4.99 -23.33
N SER A 80 -31.04 -4.53 -22.84
CA SER A 80 -31.49 -3.15 -23.08
C SER A 80 -30.54 -2.20 -22.36
N PHE A 81 -29.45 -1.82 -23.00
CA PHE A 81 -28.55 -0.80 -22.50
C PHE A 81 -28.80 0.51 -23.21
N THR A 82 -28.65 1.61 -22.47
CA THR A 82 -28.73 2.95 -23.06
C THR A 82 -27.37 3.35 -23.61
N ASP A 83 -27.35 4.14 -24.68
CA ASP A 83 -26.11 4.77 -25.17
C ASP A 83 -25.38 5.56 -24.07
N SER A 84 -26.12 6.06 -23.08
CA SER A 84 -25.55 6.71 -21.90
C SER A 84 -24.75 5.76 -21.01
N GLU A 85 -25.16 4.50 -20.86
CA GLU A 85 -24.40 3.51 -20.10
C GLU A 85 -23.12 3.12 -20.84
N MET A 86 -23.18 2.94 -22.16
CA MET A 86 -21.98 2.65 -22.96
C MET A 86 -20.96 3.79 -22.87
N LYS A 87 -21.42 5.05 -22.95
CA LYS A 87 -20.56 6.23 -22.74
C LYS A 87 -19.96 6.28 -21.33
N ARG A 88 -20.74 5.95 -20.30
CA ARG A 88 -20.25 5.84 -18.91
C ARG A 88 -19.13 4.81 -18.81
N LEU A 89 -19.31 3.62 -19.38
CA LEU A 89 -18.31 2.55 -19.33
C LEU A 89 -17.01 2.93 -20.04
N HIS A 90 -17.09 3.58 -21.21
CA HIS A 90 -15.91 4.07 -21.93
C HIS A 90 -15.18 5.16 -21.13
N SER A 91 -15.92 6.12 -20.57
CA SER A 91 -15.34 7.17 -19.71
C SER A 91 -14.65 6.58 -18.47
N ASN A 92 -15.23 5.55 -17.86
CA ASN A 92 -14.63 4.86 -16.73
C ASN A 92 -13.35 4.13 -17.15
N LEU A 93 -13.35 3.46 -18.29
CA LEU A 93 -12.17 2.78 -18.82
C LEU A 93 -11.02 3.76 -19.11
N ASP A 94 -11.32 4.92 -19.68
CA ASP A 94 -10.34 5.97 -19.92
C ASP A 94 -9.76 6.50 -18.60
N MET A 95 -10.60 6.75 -17.60
CA MET A 95 -10.15 7.15 -16.26
C MET A 95 -9.23 6.10 -15.62
N LEU A 96 -9.62 4.82 -15.67
CA LEU A 96 -8.81 3.72 -15.13
C LEU A 96 -7.47 3.58 -15.88
N ARG A 97 -7.46 3.83 -17.19
CA ARG A 97 -6.24 3.85 -18.01
C ARG A 97 -5.32 5.00 -17.60
N THR A 98 -5.86 6.19 -17.36
CA THR A 98 -5.09 7.32 -16.83
C THR A 98 -4.49 6.97 -15.46
N LEU A 99 -5.27 6.40 -14.54
CA LEU A 99 -4.78 5.98 -13.24
C LEU A 99 -3.66 4.93 -13.36
N LYS A 100 -3.81 3.95 -14.27
CA LYS A 100 -2.77 2.95 -14.53
C LYS A 100 -1.50 3.57 -15.11
N SER A 101 -1.61 4.59 -15.97
CA SER A 101 -0.44 5.29 -16.51
C SER A 101 0.34 6.08 -15.45
N GLN A 102 -0.32 6.45 -14.34
CA GLN A 102 0.27 7.17 -13.22
C GLN A 102 0.92 6.25 -12.18
N GLU A 103 0.82 4.92 -12.31
CA GLU A 103 1.36 3.95 -11.36
C GLU A 103 2.84 4.18 -11.06
N GLU A 104 3.66 4.35 -12.09
CA GLU A 104 5.10 4.54 -11.93
C GLU A 104 5.42 5.87 -11.21
N GLU A 105 4.62 6.90 -11.44
CA GLU A 105 4.75 8.18 -10.75
C GLU A 105 4.32 8.06 -9.28
N GLN A 106 3.20 7.38 -9.01
CA GLN A 106 2.74 7.10 -7.66
C GLN A 106 3.74 6.26 -6.87
N ARG A 107 4.35 5.25 -7.51
CA ARG A 107 5.42 4.46 -6.94
C ARG A 107 6.62 5.33 -6.58
N LYS A 108 7.12 6.14 -7.51
CA LYS A 108 8.23 7.08 -7.25
C LYS A 108 7.92 8.04 -6.10
N LEU A 109 6.71 8.58 -6.05
CA LEU A 109 6.26 9.43 -4.95
C LEU A 109 6.22 8.67 -3.63
N GLY A 110 5.73 7.43 -3.59
CA GLY A 110 5.75 6.57 -2.41
C GLY A 110 7.16 6.24 -1.93
N GLU A 111 8.08 5.98 -2.86
CA GLU A 111 9.50 5.75 -2.57
C GLU A 111 10.19 6.97 -1.93
N LEU A 112 9.84 8.17 -2.40
CA LEU A 112 10.36 9.44 -1.88
C LEU A 112 9.70 9.81 -0.53
N ALA A 113 8.38 9.62 -0.40
CA ALA A 113 7.59 9.99 0.78
C ALA A 113 7.84 9.07 1.99
N GLY A 114 8.13 7.77 1.77
CA GLY A 114 8.60 6.84 2.80
C GLY A 114 9.94 7.26 3.44
N GLY A 115 10.58 8.30 2.91
CA GLY A 115 11.77 8.94 3.43
C GLY A 115 11.57 9.86 4.64
N GLY A 116 10.32 10.20 4.99
CA GLY A 116 10.03 11.21 6.02
C GLY A 116 10.31 10.78 7.47
N ASN A 117 10.70 11.73 8.32
CA ASN A 117 10.81 11.50 9.77
C ASN A 117 9.46 11.53 10.47
N ASN A 118 8.41 12.04 9.83
CA ASN A 118 7.12 12.25 10.46
C ASN A 118 6.24 10.99 10.38
N VAL A 119 6.15 10.27 11.50
CA VAL A 119 5.35 9.03 11.66
C VAL A 119 3.86 9.30 11.47
N THR A 120 3.34 10.44 11.93
CA THR A 120 1.90 10.73 11.87
C THR A 120 1.42 10.96 10.45
N LEU A 121 2.19 11.70 9.64
CA LEU A 121 1.91 11.89 8.21
C LEU A 121 1.93 10.57 7.44
N HIS A 122 2.86 9.67 7.77
CA HIS A 122 2.89 8.33 7.17
C HIS A 122 1.61 7.54 7.47
N HIS A 123 1.16 7.50 8.73
CA HIS A 123 -0.07 6.80 9.09
C HIS A 123 -1.32 7.42 8.44
N GLN A 124 -1.37 8.75 8.31
CA GLN A 124 -2.46 9.45 7.62
C GLN A 124 -2.49 9.08 6.14
N ALA A 125 -1.36 9.20 5.44
CA ALA A 125 -1.26 8.85 4.02
C ALA A 125 -1.64 7.39 3.77
N LEU A 126 -1.16 6.48 4.61
CA LEU A 126 -1.47 5.06 4.51
C LEU A 126 -2.95 4.75 4.80
N ALA A 127 -3.56 5.46 5.76
CA ALA A 127 -5.00 5.34 6.02
C ALA A 127 -5.83 5.83 4.83
N ASP A 128 -5.41 6.92 4.17
CA ASP A 128 -6.12 7.46 3.01
C ASP A 128 -5.99 6.55 1.79
N ILE A 129 -4.80 5.99 1.54
CA ILE A 129 -4.59 4.98 0.48
C ILE A 129 -5.49 3.75 0.74
N ARG A 130 -5.52 3.25 1.98
CA ARG A 130 -6.38 2.11 2.36
C ARG A 130 -7.86 2.41 2.17
N ARG A 131 -8.33 3.61 2.55
CA ARG A 131 -9.72 4.02 2.34
C ARG A 131 -10.08 4.03 0.86
N LEU A 132 -9.19 4.55 0.02
CA LEU A 132 -9.38 4.55 -1.42
C LEU A 132 -9.41 3.13 -1.98
N ARG A 133 -8.50 2.26 -1.55
CA ARG A 133 -8.47 0.84 -1.93
C ARG A 133 -9.79 0.14 -1.59
N VAL A 134 -10.28 0.28 -0.36
CA VAL A 134 -11.55 -0.33 0.07
C VAL A 134 -12.72 0.14 -0.77
N ARG A 135 -12.76 1.42 -1.15
CA ARG A 135 -13.80 1.94 -2.05
C ARG A 135 -13.72 1.29 -3.43
N LEU A 136 -12.52 1.20 -4.00
CA LEU A 136 -12.31 0.57 -5.31
C LEU A 136 -12.64 -0.93 -5.27
N GLU A 137 -12.36 -1.62 -4.16
CA GLU A 137 -12.74 -3.03 -3.97
C GLU A 137 -14.26 -3.20 -3.95
N ALA A 138 -14.99 -2.32 -3.27
CA ALA A 138 -16.45 -2.33 -3.27
C ALA A 138 -17.03 -2.02 -4.67
N GLU A 139 -16.43 -1.08 -5.41
CA GLU A 139 -16.81 -0.80 -6.80
C GLU A 139 -16.53 -2.01 -7.71
N LEU A 140 -15.40 -2.70 -7.51
CA LEU A 140 -15.06 -3.91 -8.23
C LEU A 140 -16.07 -5.02 -7.99
N GLU A 141 -16.44 -5.26 -6.72
CA GLU A 141 -17.44 -6.26 -6.36
C GLU A 141 -18.78 -5.95 -7.03
N ASN A 142 -19.23 -4.69 -6.97
CA ASN A 142 -20.48 -4.26 -7.60
C ASN A 142 -20.47 -4.44 -9.12
N GLU A 143 -19.43 -3.99 -9.82
CA GLU A 143 -19.35 -4.15 -11.28
C GLU A 143 -19.15 -5.62 -11.68
N THR A 144 -18.47 -6.44 -10.86
CA THR A 144 -18.34 -7.89 -11.11
C THR A 144 -19.68 -8.60 -10.97
N ASN A 145 -20.45 -8.28 -9.92
CA ASN A 145 -21.79 -8.84 -9.72
C ASN A 145 -22.71 -8.45 -10.86
N HIS A 146 -22.68 -7.18 -11.27
CA HIS A 146 -23.47 -6.72 -12.40
C HIS A 146 -23.06 -7.38 -13.73
N TYR A 147 -21.77 -7.53 -13.99
CA TYR A 147 -21.28 -8.28 -15.15
C TYR A 147 -21.77 -9.73 -15.15
N SER A 148 -21.74 -10.40 -14.00
CA SER A 148 -22.20 -11.78 -13.84
C SER A 148 -23.69 -11.92 -14.17
N GLN A 149 -24.53 -10.99 -13.69
CA GLN A 149 -25.96 -10.93 -14.02
C GLN A 149 -26.21 -10.72 -15.52
N LEU A 150 -25.46 -9.82 -16.16
CA LEU A 150 -25.56 -9.61 -17.61
C LEU A 150 -25.14 -10.85 -18.40
N LEU A 151 -24.12 -11.56 -17.93
CA LEU A 151 -23.63 -12.79 -18.54
C LEU A 151 -24.65 -13.93 -18.43
N GLU A 152 -25.32 -14.08 -17.27
CA GLU A 152 -26.42 -15.03 -17.08
C GLU A 152 -27.60 -14.69 -17.99
N ALA A 153 -28.04 -13.43 -18.02
CA ALA A 153 -29.11 -12.98 -18.90
C ALA A 153 -28.80 -13.17 -20.41
N ALA A 154 -27.52 -13.07 -20.81
CA ALA A 154 -27.11 -13.37 -22.17
C ALA A 154 -27.17 -14.88 -22.47
N ARG A 155 -26.76 -15.73 -21.53
CA ARG A 155 -26.82 -17.20 -21.68
C ARG A 155 -28.24 -17.73 -21.78
N ASP A 156 -29.14 -17.23 -20.95
CA ASP A 156 -30.55 -17.68 -20.91
C ASP A 156 -31.33 -17.32 -22.18
N LYS A 157 -30.81 -16.41 -23.02
CA LYS A 157 -31.41 -16.07 -24.33
C LYS A 157 -30.76 -16.76 -25.52
N ASP A 158 -29.57 -17.34 -25.35
CA ASP A 158 -28.88 -18.13 -26.40
C ASP A 158 -29.32 -19.61 -26.41
N THR A 159 -30.01 -20.09 -25.35
CA THR A 159 -30.69 -21.41 -25.28
C THR A 159 -32.14 -21.35 -25.70
#